data_AF-A0A832C944-F1
#
_entry.id   AF-A0A832C944-F1
#
_cell.length_a   1.000
_cell.length_b   1.000
_cell.length_c   1.000
_cell.angle_alpha   90.00
_cell.angle_beta   90.00
_cell.angle_gamma   90.00
#
_symmetry.space_group_name_H-M   'P 1'
#
loop_
_entity.id
_entity.type
_entity.pdbx_description
1 polymer ?
#
loop_
_entity_poly.entity_id
_entity_poly.type
_entity_poly.pdbx_seq_one_letter_code
_entity_poly.pdbx_strand_id
1 'polypeptide(L)'
;MSKRYALLPCNGLDKTAGCISREIALKVEERSESEIICPVFFRVAEAKYRQSTQDRPLVVIDGCQTRCASKLAAEKNLKIAEKITVAEEAKKRGQQIGASLRLGSDELALAEAIAQQLLAEESKEEKEVKRAGEEVVAFPEKYEYEIYTKDKFIFRVPKGEQFFFNENDCWAYVIGHRARVGVTDFVQQSLSDIMFFTPPTIGAEVEQFGELGNIESGKAVFEIVSPVSGKVVAVNDELVSSPERINDNPYEKGWIAELELTNFENDRELLLDFKSYFNILKRKVDSFHV
;
A
#
# COMPACT_ATOMS: atom_id res chain seq x y z
N MET A 1 -15.30 5.66 0.69
CA MET A 1 -15.73 4.99 1.94
C MET A 1 -15.61 5.98 3.10
N SER A 2 -16.49 5.90 4.10
CA SER A 2 -16.43 6.72 5.31
C SER A 2 -15.13 6.40 6.10
N LYS A 3 -14.42 7.40 6.66
CA LYS A 3 -13.17 7.16 7.42
C LYS A 3 -13.46 6.26 8.63
N ARG A 4 -12.56 5.33 8.96
CA ARG A 4 -12.73 4.37 10.06
C ARG A 4 -11.49 4.33 10.96
N TYR A 5 -11.52 5.02 12.10
CA TYR A 5 -10.42 5.07 13.08
C TYR A 5 -10.78 4.39 14.40
N ALA A 6 -9.76 3.90 15.10
CA ALA A 6 -9.81 3.70 16.54
C ALA A 6 -9.35 4.99 17.22
N LEU A 7 -10.27 5.75 17.82
CA LEU A 7 -9.98 7.06 18.42
C LEU A 7 -9.70 6.90 19.91
N LEU A 8 -8.47 7.15 20.35
CA LEU A 8 -8.08 7.11 21.75
C LEU A 8 -7.86 8.54 22.27
N PRO A 9 -8.89 9.22 22.80
CA PRO A 9 -8.73 10.51 23.46
C PRO A 9 -8.06 10.35 24.83
N CYS A 10 -7.48 11.45 25.33
CA CYS A 10 -6.86 11.44 26.64
C CYS A 10 -7.91 11.41 27.75
N ASN A 11 -7.51 10.91 28.93
CA ASN A 11 -8.35 10.85 30.11
C ASN A 11 -8.46 12.21 30.86
N GLY A 12 -8.07 13.32 30.23
CA GLY A 12 -7.85 14.61 30.89
C GLY A 12 -9.13 15.34 31.32
N LEU A 13 -9.88 14.76 32.25
CA LEU A 13 -11.16 15.27 32.75
C LEU A 13 -11.03 16.59 33.54
N ASP A 14 -9.82 16.96 33.96
CA ASP A 14 -9.51 18.12 34.81
C ASP A 14 -8.93 19.31 34.04
N LYS A 15 -8.79 19.20 32.71
CA LYS A 15 -8.21 20.26 31.86
C LYS A 15 -9.07 20.46 30.62
N THR A 16 -9.27 21.73 30.26
CA THR A 16 -9.94 22.14 29.02
C THR A 16 -9.38 21.41 27.80
N ALA A 17 -8.06 21.23 27.73
CA ALA A 17 -7.43 20.52 26.62
C ALA A 17 -7.81 19.02 26.53
N GLY A 18 -8.14 18.38 27.66
CA GLY A 18 -8.69 17.03 27.65
C GLY A 18 -10.18 16.99 27.29
N CYS A 19 -10.95 18.02 27.68
CA CYS A 19 -12.31 18.21 27.19
C CYS A 19 -12.34 18.39 25.66
N ILE A 20 -11.42 19.20 25.12
CA ILE A 20 -11.23 19.37 23.66
C ILE A 20 -10.83 18.05 23.01
N SER A 21 -9.90 17.29 23.60
CA SER A 21 -9.50 15.96 23.09
C SER A 21 -10.70 15.02 22.95
N ARG A 22 -11.59 14.97 23.95
CA ARG A 22 -12.82 14.20 23.89
C ARG A 22 -13.79 14.72 22.82
N GLU A 23 -13.96 16.04 22.73
CA GLU A 23 -14.85 16.67 21.76
C GLU A 23 -14.40 16.41 20.32
N ILE A 24 -13.10 16.42 20.05
CA ILE A 24 -12.54 16.03 18.75
C ILE A 24 -12.95 14.60 18.41
N ALA A 25 -12.77 13.66 19.34
CA ALA A 25 -13.11 12.26 19.12
C ALA A 25 -14.61 12.06 18.81
N LEU A 26 -15.49 12.77 19.52
CA LEU A 26 -16.94 12.75 19.28
C LEU A 26 -17.29 13.29 17.90
N LYS A 27 -16.75 14.45 17.53
CA LYS A 27 -17.01 15.07 16.22
C LYS A 27 -16.53 14.21 15.05
N VAL A 28 -15.46 13.44 15.23
CA VAL A 28 -14.96 12.49 14.23
C VAL A 28 -15.86 11.25 14.17
N GLU A 29 -16.24 10.68 15.31
CA GLU A 29 -17.16 9.53 15.37
C GLU A 29 -18.55 9.83 14.78
N GLU A 30 -19.11 11.02 15.04
CA GLU A 30 -20.42 11.44 14.51
C GLU A 30 -20.47 11.53 12.98
N ARG A 31 -19.31 11.65 12.34
CA ARG A 31 -19.19 11.94 10.90
C ARG A 31 -18.41 10.87 10.15
N SER A 32 -18.13 9.75 10.80
CA SER A 32 -17.29 8.68 10.24
C SER A 32 -17.64 7.31 10.85
N GLU A 33 -17.12 6.21 10.31
CA GLU A 33 -17.28 4.86 10.89
C GLU A 33 -16.27 4.56 12.01
N SER A 34 -15.67 5.60 12.58
CA SER A 34 -14.71 5.50 13.68
C SER A 34 -15.36 5.00 14.96
N GLU A 35 -14.54 4.50 15.86
CA GLU A 35 -14.97 4.07 17.19
C GLU A 35 -14.08 4.68 18.25
N ILE A 36 -14.70 5.26 19.28
CA ILE A 36 -13.97 5.82 20.42
C ILE A 36 -13.56 4.72 21.41
N ILE A 37 -12.26 4.61 21.63
CA ILE A 37 -11.66 3.83 22.71
C ILE A 37 -11.66 4.69 23.98
N CYS A 38 -12.51 4.34 24.93
CA CYS A 38 -12.50 5.00 26.23
C CYS A 38 -11.21 4.62 26.98
N PRO A 39 -10.33 5.58 27.32
CA PRO A 39 -9.04 5.28 27.97
C PRO A 39 -9.19 4.64 29.36
N VAL A 40 -10.29 4.91 30.07
CA VAL A 40 -10.59 4.31 31.37
C VAL A 40 -10.96 2.83 31.20
N PHE A 41 -11.92 2.54 30.32
CA PHE A 41 -12.33 1.16 30.07
C PHE A 41 -11.23 0.34 29.41
N PHE A 42 -10.42 0.93 28.54
CA PHE A 42 -9.36 0.21 27.85
C PHE A 42 -8.29 -0.34 28.81
N ARG A 43 -8.07 0.33 29.96
CA ARG A 43 -7.16 -0.18 31.00
C ARG A 43 -7.66 -1.45 31.66
N VAL A 44 -8.96 -1.57 31.88
CA VAL A 44 -9.58 -2.66 32.68
C VAL A 44 -10.29 -3.73 31.85
N ALA A 45 -10.64 -3.42 30.60
CA ALA A 45 -11.46 -4.25 29.72
C ALA A 45 -10.96 -4.18 28.27
N GLU A 46 -9.68 -4.50 28.08
CA GLU A 46 -8.99 -4.43 26.76
C GLU A 46 -9.70 -5.24 25.67
N ALA A 47 -10.21 -6.42 26.01
CA ALA A 47 -10.91 -7.32 25.07
C ALA A 47 -12.10 -6.65 24.36
N LYS A 48 -12.74 -5.66 25.00
CA LYS A 48 -13.85 -4.90 24.42
C LYS A 48 -13.45 -4.14 23.16
N TYR A 49 -12.19 -3.70 23.09
CA TYR A 49 -11.69 -2.85 22.02
C TYR A 49 -10.75 -3.59 21.06
N ARG A 50 -10.51 -4.89 21.28
CA ARG A 50 -9.53 -5.69 20.53
C ARG A 50 -9.77 -5.62 19.02
N GLN A 51 -11.00 -5.87 18.59
CA GLN A 51 -11.38 -5.79 17.18
C GLN A 51 -11.11 -4.38 16.62
N SER A 52 -11.52 -3.36 17.35
CA SER A 52 -11.36 -1.96 16.96
C SER A 52 -9.89 -1.56 16.84
N THR A 53 -9.03 -2.03 17.74
CA THR A 53 -7.58 -1.76 17.70
C THR A 53 -6.81 -2.57 16.66
N GLN A 54 -7.37 -3.66 16.14
CA GLN A 54 -6.76 -4.50 15.10
C GLN A 54 -7.20 -4.09 13.70
N ASP A 55 -8.50 -3.80 13.53
CA ASP A 55 -9.12 -3.56 12.23
C ASP A 55 -9.10 -2.09 11.80
N ARG A 56 -8.71 -1.18 12.71
CA ARG A 56 -8.74 0.27 12.46
C ARG A 56 -7.40 0.93 12.81
N PRO A 57 -6.93 1.89 11.99
CA PRO A 57 -5.80 2.74 12.37
C PRO A 57 -6.09 3.49 13.67
N LEU A 58 -5.14 3.44 14.60
CA LEU A 58 -5.25 4.09 15.91
C LEU A 58 -4.84 5.56 15.83
N VAL A 59 -5.75 6.46 16.19
CA VAL A 59 -5.47 7.89 16.38
C VAL A 59 -5.46 8.17 17.87
N VAL A 60 -4.34 8.68 18.38
CA VAL A 60 -4.25 9.13 19.77
C VAL A 60 -4.40 10.65 19.85
N ILE A 61 -5.32 11.12 20.69
CA ILE A 61 -5.61 12.54 20.85
C ILE A 61 -5.22 12.95 22.26
N ASP A 62 -3.99 13.43 22.43
CA ASP A 62 -3.48 13.92 23.69
C ASP A 62 -3.93 15.36 23.96
N GLY A 63 -4.49 15.63 25.14
CA GLY A 63 -4.85 17.00 25.52
C GLY A 63 -3.63 17.90 25.75
N CYS A 64 -2.59 17.37 26.41
CA CYS A 64 -1.39 18.15 26.74
C CYS A 64 -0.11 17.30 26.76
N GLN A 65 1.03 17.91 27.09
CA GLN A 65 2.35 17.28 27.10
C GLN A 65 2.51 16.10 28.08
N THR A 66 1.53 15.86 28.95
CA THR A 66 1.50 14.65 29.79
C THR A 66 1.31 13.38 28.97
N ARG A 67 0.72 13.49 27.77
CA ARG A 67 0.58 12.46 26.74
C ARG A 67 -0.06 11.15 27.24
N CYS A 68 -1.12 11.27 28.03
CA CYS A 68 -1.77 10.13 28.68
C CYS A 68 -2.34 9.10 27.71
N ALA A 69 -2.87 9.52 26.55
CA ALA A 69 -3.40 8.61 25.54
C ALA A 69 -2.25 7.86 24.83
N SER A 70 -1.21 8.58 24.41
CA SER A 70 -0.02 7.97 23.82
C SER A 70 0.65 6.95 24.75
N LYS A 71 0.79 7.29 26.04
CA LYS A 71 1.37 6.38 27.04
C LYS A 71 0.54 5.11 27.20
N LEU A 72 -0.79 5.24 27.24
CA LEU A 72 -1.69 4.09 27.29
C LEU A 72 -1.58 3.22 26.03
N ALA A 73 -1.50 3.82 24.84
CA ALA A 73 -1.29 3.07 23.61
C ALA A 73 0.04 2.30 23.63
N ALA A 74 1.12 2.92 24.11
CA ALA A 74 2.42 2.28 24.26
C ALA A 74 2.41 1.16 25.32
N GLU A 75 1.79 1.37 26.48
CA GLU A 75 1.59 0.34 27.52
C GLU A 75 0.86 -0.91 26.98
N LYS A 76 0.03 -0.72 25.94
CA LYS A 76 -0.77 -1.77 25.29
C LYS A 76 -0.15 -2.28 23.99
N ASN A 77 1.08 -1.89 23.68
CA ASN A 77 1.79 -2.27 22.45
C ASN A 77 1.00 -2.01 21.16
N LEU A 78 0.21 -0.93 21.12
CA LEU A 78 -0.55 -0.58 19.93
C LEU A 78 0.31 0.26 18.96
N LYS A 79 0.19 -0.04 17.66
CA LYS A 79 0.76 0.80 16.60
C LYS A 79 -0.11 2.06 16.44
N ILE A 80 0.48 3.23 16.71
CA ILE A 80 -0.19 4.53 16.54
C ILE A 80 -0.06 4.95 15.08
N ALA A 81 -1.19 5.16 14.40
CA ALA A 81 -1.22 5.66 13.03
C ALA A 81 -1.10 7.18 13.01
N GLU A 82 -1.80 7.88 13.91
CA GLU A 82 -1.76 9.34 13.98
C GLU A 82 -1.74 9.83 15.43
N LYS A 83 -1.07 10.96 15.66
CA LYS A 83 -0.91 11.57 16.98
C LYS A 83 -1.23 13.04 16.96
N ILE A 84 -2.19 13.44 17.78
CA ILE A 84 -2.56 14.83 17.97
C ILE A 84 -2.25 15.26 19.39
N THR A 85 -1.65 16.44 19.55
CA THR A 85 -1.56 17.13 20.84
C THR A 85 -2.36 18.42 20.77
N VAL A 86 -3.50 18.50 21.47
CA VAL A 86 -4.40 19.67 21.42
C VAL A 86 -3.67 20.97 21.78
N ALA A 87 -2.86 20.95 22.83
CA ALA A 87 -2.07 22.12 23.23
C ALA A 87 -1.08 22.62 22.17
N GLU A 88 -0.51 21.71 21.36
CA GLU A 88 0.39 22.08 20.26
C GLU A 88 -0.40 22.65 19.08
N GLU A 89 -1.57 22.08 18.80
CA GLU A 89 -2.41 22.48 17.68
C GLU A 89 -3.07 23.85 17.91
N ALA A 90 -3.50 24.14 19.14
CA ALA A 90 -3.93 25.49 19.54
C ALA A 90 -2.81 26.51 19.30
N LYS A 91 -1.57 26.18 19.70
CA LYS A 91 -0.41 27.06 19.53
C LYS A 91 -0.10 27.33 18.05
N LYS A 92 -0.16 26.31 17.20
CA LYS A 92 0.04 26.46 15.74
C LYS A 92 -0.96 27.42 15.11
N ARG A 93 -2.20 27.42 15.63
CA ARG A 93 -3.31 28.27 15.15
C ARG A 93 -3.37 29.63 15.82
N GLY A 94 -2.43 29.95 16.71
CA GLY A 94 -2.44 31.21 17.47
C GLY A 94 -3.60 31.33 18.46
N GLN A 95 -4.24 30.21 18.83
CA GLN A 95 -5.36 30.17 19.76
C GLN A 95 -4.89 29.85 21.18
N GLN A 96 -5.52 30.47 22.17
CA GLN A 96 -5.30 30.14 23.58
C GLN A 96 -6.39 29.17 24.06
N ILE A 97 -6.00 28.19 24.87
CA ILE A 97 -6.95 27.26 25.51
C ILE A 97 -7.33 27.86 26.86
N GLY A 98 -8.62 28.09 27.10
CA GLY A 98 -9.12 28.58 28.38
C GLY A 98 -8.92 27.60 29.54
N ALA A 99 -9.30 28.00 30.76
CA ALA A 99 -9.25 27.15 31.96
C ALA A 99 -10.58 26.46 32.29
N SER A 100 -11.65 26.74 31.52
CA SER A 100 -12.99 26.21 31.75
C SER A 100 -13.13 24.78 31.21
N LEU A 101 -13.71 23.86 32.01
CA LEU A 101 -14.06 22.52 31.55
C LEU A 101 -15.27 22.50 30.60
N ARG A 102 -16.04 23.58 30.55
CA ARG A 102 -17.07 23.78 29.53
C ARG A 102 -16.44 24.47 28.34
N LEU A 103 -16.52 23.82 27.18
CA LEU A 103 -15.98 24.34 25.92
C LEU A 103 -16.79 25.56 25.48
N GLY A 104 -16.11 26.68 25.23
CA GLY A 104 -16.67 27.88 24.64
C GLY A 104 -16.64 27.81 23.12
N SER A 105 -17.00 28.92 22.46
CA SER A 105 -16.97 29.03 20.99
C SER A 105 -15.60 28.74 20.42
N ASP A 106 -14.54 29.21 21.08
CA ASP A 106 -13.18 29.12 20.58
C ASP A 106 -12.63 27.70 20.73
N GLU A 107 -12.90 27.04 21.85
CA GLU A 107 -12.52 25.64 22.03
C GLU A 107 -13.33 24.70 21.14
N LEU A 108 -14.62 24.96 20.93
CA LEU A 108 -15.44 24.21 19.98
C LEU A 108 -14.97 24.43 18.54
N ALA A 109 -14.58 25.66 18.17
CA ALA A 109 -14.01 25.96 16.87
C ALA A 109 -12.65 25.27 16.67
N LEU A 110 -11.81 25.22 17.70
CA LEU A 110 -10.55 24.45 17.68
C LEU A 110 -10.82 22.96 17.54
N ALA A 111 -11.73 22.39 18.34
CA ALA A 111 -12.10 20.99 18.26
C ALA A 111 -12.68 20.65 16.88
N GLU A 112 -13.54 21.52 16.35
CA GLU A 112 -14.11 21.42 15.01
C GLU A 112 -13.02 21.50 13.94
N ALA A 113 -12.05 22.40 14.05
CA ALA A 113 -10.99 22.55 13.06
C ALA A 113 -9.98 21.39 13.09
N ILE A 114 -9.76 20.76 14.26
CA ILE A 114 -8.93 19.56 14.40
C ILE A 114 -9.70 18.32 13.95
N ALA A 115 -10.99 18.20 14.29
CA ALA A 115 -11.84 17.14 13.79
C ALA A 115 -11.99 17.24 12.27
N GLN A 116 -12.17 18.45 11.74
CA GLN A 116 -12.10 18.72 10.31
C GLN A 116 -10.71 18.42 9.78
N GLN A 117 -9.60 18.64 10.48
CA GLN A 117 -8.30 18.17 9.99
C GLN A 117 -8.27 16.63 9.90
N LEU A 118 -8.68 15.92 10.96
CA LEU A 118 -8.79 14.46 10.95
C LEU A 118 -9.73 13.92 9.85
N LEU A 119 -10.79 14.67 9.54
CA LEU A 119 -11.79 14.31 8.54
C LEU A 119 -11.44 14.81 7.13
N ALA A 120 -10.76 15.94 7.02
CA ALA A 120 -10.47 16.72 5.81
C ALA A 120 -8.99 16.68 5.41
N GLU A 121 -8.13 15.95 6.12
CA GLU A 121 -6.92 15.39 5.54
C GLU A 121 -7.35 14.46 4.40
N GLU A 122 -7.50 15.05 3.22
CA GLU A 122 -6.64 14.81 2.06
C GLU A 122 -5.37 15.67 2.22
N SER A 123 -4.16 15.08 2.04
CA SER A 123 -2.79 15.63 2.23
C SER A 123 -2.23 15.53 3.67
N LYS A 124 -1.06 14.93 3.97
CA LYS A 124 0.19 14.73 3.23
C LYS A 124 0.63 13.27 3.04
N GLU A 125 0.27 12.35 3.94
CA GLU A 125 0.45 10.91 3.72
C GLU A 125 -0.57 10.36 2.72
N GLU A 126 -1.65 11.10 2.47
CA GLU A 126 -2.63 10.81 1.42
C GLU A 126 -2.26 11.34 0.02
N LYS A 127 -1.17 12.13 -0.11
CA LYS A 127 -0.47 12.26 -1.40
C LYS A 127 0.37 11.02 -1.73
N GLU A 128 0.67 10.19 -0.73
CA GLU A 128 1.42 8.95 -0.87
C GLU A 128 0.54 7.69 -0.81
N VAL A 129 -0.62 7.71 -0.11
CA VAL A 129 -1.45 6.50 0.12
C VAL A 129 -2.88 6.57 -0.45
N LYS A 130 -3.54 7.75 -0.62
CA LYS A 130 -4.87 7.82 -1.28
C LYS A 130 -4.84 8.01 -2.80
N ARG A 131 -3.64 8.08 -3.37
CA ARG A 131 -3.41 7.81 -4.80
C ARG A 131 -3.68 6.33 -5.14
N ALA A 132 -3.67 5.43 -4.15
CA ALA A 132 -3.84 4.00 -4.39
C ALA A 132 -5.30 3.51 -4.45
N GLY A 133 -6.28 4.33 -4.05
CA GLY A 133 -7.70 3.95 -4.07
C GLY A 133 -8.47 4.33 -5.35
N GLU A 134 -8.04 5.40 -6.04
CA GLU A 134 -8.66 5.84 -7.30
C GLU A 134 -7.85 6.95 -8.01
N GLU A 135 -6.51 6.97 -7.95
CA GLU A 135 -5.84 7.29 -9.21
C GLU A 135 -5.86 6.02 -10.03
N VAL A 136 -6.60 6.06 -11.13
CA VAL A 136 -6.39 5.11 -12.21
C VAL A 136 -4.96 5.36 -12.68
N VAL A 137 -3.98 4.67 -12.08
CA VAL A 137 -2.67 4.47 -12.70
C VAL A 137 -2.98 3.72 -13.99
N ALA A 138 -3.17 4.49 -15.06
CA ALA A 138 -3.51 3.96 -16.36
C ALA A 138 -2.24 3.35 -16.93
N PHE A 139 -2.07 2.06 -16.68
CA PHE A 139 -1.08 1.27 -17.38
C PHE A 139 -1.40 1.30 -18.88
N PRO A 140 -0.40 1.54 -19.75
CA PRO A 140 -0.66 1.59 -21.19
C PRO A 140 -1.29 0.29 -21.70
N GLU A 141 -2.26 0.42 -22.61
CA GLU A 141 -2.88 -0.75 -23.24
C GLU A 141 -1.98 -1.43 -24.28
N LYS A 142 -0.91 -0.75 -24.71
CA LYS A 142 0.05 -1.21 -25.72
C LYS A 142 1.43 -0.65 -25.45
N TYR A 143 2.43 -1.45 -25.79
CA TYR A 143 3.84 -1.06 -25.73
C TYR A 143 4.50 -1.13 -27.10
N GLU A 144 5.57 -0.37 -27.26
CA GLU A 144 6.49 -0.54 -28.37
C GLU A 144 7.50 -1.63 -28.04
N TYR A 145 7.87 -2.42 -29.03
CA TYR A 145 8.71 -3.60 -28.83
C TYR A 145 10.02 -3.50 -29.59
N GLU A 146 11.06 -4.06 -28.97
CA GLU A 146 12.20 -4.59 -29.68
C GLU A 146 11.98 -6.08 -29.91
N ILE A 147 12.29 -6.57 -31.12
CA ILE A 147 11.97 -7.94 -31.54
C ILE A 147 13.25 -8.70 -31.85
N TYR A 148 13.33 -9.92 -31.35
CA TYR A 148 14.35 -10.88 -31.75
C TYR A 148 13.69 -12.14 -32.30
N THR A 149 14.13 -12.59 -33.48
CA THR A 149 13.59 -13.77 -34.14
C THR A 149 14.68 -14.82 -34.25
N LYS A 150 14.37 -16.05 -33.83
CA LYS A 150 15.20 -17.24 -34.05
C LYS A 150 14.32 -18.34 -34.63
N ASP A 151 14.63 -18.75 -35.86
CA ASP A 151 13.81 -19.68 -36.65
C ASP A 151 12.35 -19.22 -36.77
N LYS A 152 11.42 -19.99 -36.19
CA LYS A 152 9.98 -19.67 -36.15
C LYS A 152 9.55 -18.90 -34.90
N PHE A 153 10.45 -18.73 -33.93
CA PHE A 153 10.14 -18.12 -32.64
C PHE A 153 10.43 -16.62 -32.67
N ILE A 154 9.50 -15.83 -32.16
CA ILE A 154 9.55 -14.36 -32.14
C ILE A 154 9.49 -13.92 -30.69
N PHE A 155 10.55 -13.32 -30.18
CA PHE A 155 10.63 -12.81 -28.81
C PHE A 155 10.52 -11.29 -28.81
N ARG A 156 9.66 -10.77 -27.95
CA ARG A 156 9.38 -9.34 -27.80
C ARG A 156 9.92 -8.85 -26.46
N VAL A 157 10.54 -7.67 -26.44
CA VAL A 157 10.89 -6.95 -25.20
C VAL A 157 10.35 -5.54 -25.29
N PRO A 158 9.49 -5.10 -24.37
CA PRO A 158 8.93 -3.76 -24.44
C PRO A 158 10.01 -2.71 -24.17
N LYS A 159 9.91 -1.60 -24.89
CA LYS A 159 10.75 -0.41 -24.73
C LYS A 159 10.15 0.50 -23.67
N GLY A 160 11.01 1.31 -23.06
CA GLY A 160 10.60 2.37 -22.13
C GLY A 160 11.44 2.37 -20.87
N GLU A 161 11.58 3.54 -20.27
CA GLU A 161 12.35 3.73 -19.02
C GLU A 161 11.60 3.21 -17.80
N GLN A 162 10.30 2.95 -17.94
CA GLN A 162 9.42 2.40 -16.92
C GLN A 162 9.50 0.87 -16.83
N PHE A 163 10.06 0.20 -17.85
CA PHE A 163 10.25 -1.25 -17.84
C PHE A 163 11.59 -1.63 -17.24
N PHE A 164 11.50 -2.48 -16.22
CA PHE A 164 12.62 -3.11 -15.55
C PHE A 164 12.50 -4.62 -15.66
N PHE A 165 13.64 -5.29 -15.75
CA PHE A 165 13.73 -6.73 -15.85
C PHE A 165 14.74 -7.26 -14.84
N ASN A 166 14.66 -8.54 -14.51
CA ASN A 166 15.70 -9.22 -13.76
C ASN A 166 16.22 -10.45 -14.52
N GLU A 167 17.28 -11.08 -14.00
CA GLU A 167 17.88 -12.26 -14.63
C GLU A 167 16.98 -13.50 -14.60
N ASN A 168 15.98 -13.52 -13.70
CA ASN A 168 14.95 -14.55 -13.57
C ASN A 168 13.79 -14.37 -14.57
N ASP A 169 13.97 -13.51 -15.58
CA ASP A 169 13.00 -13.29 -16.67
C ASP A 169 11.62 -12.82 -16.17
N CYS A 170 11.60 -12.11 -15.04
CA CYS A 170 10.44 -11.37 -14.55
C CYS A 170 10.62 -9.87 -14.84
N TRP A 171 9.51 -9.17 -15.05
CA TRP A 171 9.49 -7.74 -15.37
C TRP A 171 8.65 -6.94 -14.38
N ALA A 172 9.03 -5.68 -14.20
CA ALA A 172 8.25 -4.67 -13.49
C ALA A 172 8.06 -3.45 -14.38
N TYR A 173 6.82 -3.00 -14.54
CA TYR A 173 6.47 -1.73 -15.18
C TYR A 173 6.05 -0.73 -14.11
N VAL A 174 6.88 0.29 -13.90
CA VAL A 174 6.77 1.21 -12.76
C VAL A 174 6.15 2.55 -13.18
N ILE A 175 5.07 2.95 -12.50
CA ILE A 175 4.48 4.29 -12.58
C ILE A 175 4.37 4.85 -11.16
N GLY A 176 5.21 5.83 -10.84
CA GLY A 176 5.22 6.44 -9.51
C GLY A 176 5.53 5.40 -8.42
N HIS A 177 4.60 5.18 -7.50
CA HIS A 177 4.71 4.24 -6.38
C HIS A 177 4.06 2.89 -6.66
N ARG A 178 3.60 2.65 -7.91
CA ARG A 178 2.93 1.41 -8.32
C ARG A 178 3.74 0.69 -9.38
N ALA A 179 3.71 -0.63 -9.35
CA ALA A 179 4.27 -1.46 -10.40
C ALA A 179 3.30 -2.55 -10.81
N ARG A 180 3.14 -2.78 -12.13
CA ARG A 180 2.68 -4.08 -12.63
C ARG A 180 3.88 -4.98 -12.77
N VAL A 181 3.72 -6.25 -12.42
CA VAL A 181 4.76 -7.25 -12.58
C VAL A 181 4.26 -8.46 -13.34
N GLY A 182 5.16 -9.16 -14.01
CA GLY A 182 4.82 -10.32 -14.82
C GLY A 182 6.06 -11.12 -15.23
N VAL A 183 5.88 -12.11 -16.10
CA VAL A 183 6.96 -12.89 -16.71
C VAL A 183 7.20 -12.46 -18.16
N THR A 184 8.42 -12.58 -18.65
CA THR A 184 8.76 -12.13 -20.01
C THR A 184 8.26 -13.08 -21.10
N ASP A 185 8.27 -12.61 -22.35
CA ASP A 185 7.98 -13.41 -23.54
C ASP A 185 8.92 -14.63 -23.67
N PHE A 186 10.11 -14.58 -23.07
CA PHE A 186 11.02 -15.73 -22.99
C PHE A 186 10.47 -16.87 -22.12
N VAL A 187 9.92 -16.53 -20.94
CA VAL A 187 9.36 -17.52 -20.00
C VAL A 187 8.19 -18.24 -20.65
N GLN A 188 7.23 -17.49 -21.21
CA GLN A 188 6.04 -18.11 -21.79
C GLN A 188 6.39 -19.03 -22.97
N GLN A 189 7.35 -18.65 -23.83
CA GLN A 189 7.78 -19.53 -24.93
C GLN A 189 8.51 -20.78 -24.43
N SER A 190 9.30 -20.63 -23.37
CA SER A 190 10.03 -21.75 -22.76
C SER A 190 9.05 -22.77 -22.15
N LEU A 191 8.00 -22.29 -21.49
CA LEU A 191 6.96 -23.10 -20.88
C LEU A 191 5.93 -23.65 -21.86
N SER A 192 5.85 -23.13 -23.10
CA SER A 192 4.77 -23.43 -24.04
C SER A 192 3.40 -23.15 -23.41
N ASP A 193 2.41 -24.04 -23.55
CA ASP A 193 1.04 -23.77 -23.14
C ASP A 193 0.91 -23.72 -21.61
N ILE A 194 0.63 -22.53 -21.08
CA ILE A 194 0.41 -22.31 -19.64
C ILE A 194 -1.03 -22.72 -19.32
N MET A 195 -1.17 -23.66 -18.38
CA MET A 195 -2.44 -24.30 -18.03
C MET A 195 -2.99 -23.87 -16.68
N PHE A 196 -2.13 -23.45 -15.75
CA PHE A 196 -2.55 -23.00 -14.42
C PHE A 196 -1.76 -21.77 -13.98
N PHE A 197 -2.43 -20.93 -13.19
CA PHE A 197 -1.85 -19.80 -12.50
C PHE A 197 -2.31 -19.83 -11.04
N THR A 198 -1.34 -19.79 -10.12
CA THR A 198 -1.58 -19.62 -8.69
C THR A 198 -1.23 -18.18 -8.31
N PRO A 199 -2.22 -17.33 -8.02
CA PRO A 199 -1.97 -15.92 -7.70
C PRO A 199 -1.36 -15.74 -6.30
N PRO A 200 -0.62 -14.64 -6.07
CA PRO A 200 -0.26 -14.22 -4.73
C PRO A 200 -1.50 -13.72 -3.96
N THR A 201 -1.38 -13.56 -2.64
CA THR A 201 -2.46 -13.04 -1.80
C THR A 201 -2.48 -11.51 -1.81
N ILE A 202 -3.63 -10.89 -2.13
CA ILE A 202 -3.80 -9.44 -1.99
C ILE A 202 -3.55 -9.03 -0.53
N GLY A 203 -2.76 -7.98 -0.35
CA GLY A 203 -2.36 -7.45 0.95
C GLY A 203 -1.06 -8.05 1.51
N ALA A 204 -0.50 -9.09 0.88
CA ALA A 204 0.79 -9.66 1.27
C ALA A 204 1.93 -8.66 1.02
N GLU A 205 2.89 -8.62 1.94
CA GLU A 205 4.18 -7.94 1.76
C GLU A 205 5.16 -8.92 1.11
N VAL A 206 5.86 -8.47 0.08
CA VAL A 206 6.84 -9.25 -0.68
C VAL A 206 8.14 -8.45 -0.80
N GLU A 207 9.26 -9.09 -0.52
CA GLU A 207 10.60 -8.53 -0.73
C GLU A 207 11.08 -8.83 -2.15
N GLN A 208 12.08 -8.07 -2.64
CA GLN A 208 12.71 -8.36 -3.93
C GLN A 208 13.21 -9.82 -3.97
N PHE A 209 12.87 -10.51 -5.07
CA PHE A 209 13.08 -11.94 -5.32
C PHE A 209 12.31 -12.90 -4.41
N GLY A 210 11.39 -12.39 -3.58
CA GLY A 210 10.42 -13.20 -2.85
C GLY A 210 9.38 -13.84 -3.76
N GLU A 211 8.69 -14.87 -3.24
CA GLU A 211 7.64 -15.60 -3.96
C GLU A 211 6.45 -14.70 -4.28
N LEU A 212 6.01 -14.74 -5.55
CA LEU A 212 4.87 -13.96 -6.07
C LEU A 212 3.90 -14.84 -6.86
N GLY A 213 3.76 -16.10 -6.43
CA GLY A 213 2.92 -17.10 -7.08
C GLY A 213 3.68 -17.96 -8.09
N ASN A 214 2.94 -18.75 -8.86
CA ASN A 214 3.52 -19.67 -9.85
C ASN A 214 2.60 -19.86 -11.05
N ILE A 215 3.21 -20.25 -12.18
CA ILE A 215 2.52 -20.70 -13.38
C ILE A 215 2.94 -22.13 -13.70
N GLU A 216 2.03 -22.91 -14.26
CA GLU A 216 2.27 -24.31 -14.60
C GLU A 216 1.90 -24.58 -16.05
N SER A 217 2.75 -25.36 -16.72
CA SER A 217 2.57 -25.86 -18.07
C SER A 217 2.74 -27.38 -18.09
N GLY A 218 2.48 -28.02 -19.23
CA GLY A 218 2.79 -29.44 -19.40
C GLY A 218 4.27 -29.79 -19.28
N LYS A 219 5.18 -28.79 -19.26
CA LYS A 219 6.62 -28.97 -19.17
C LYS A 219 7.16 -28.81 -17.75
N ALA A 220 6.70 -27.80 -17.03
CA ALA A 220 7.25 -27.40 -15.75
C ALA A 220 6.29 -26.48 -14.97
N VAL A 221 6.54 -26.41 -13.66
CA VAL A 221 6.09 -25.34 -12.77
C VAL A 221 7.18 -24.28 -12.73
N PHE A 222 6.80 -23.01 -12.91
CA PHE A 222 7.69 -21.86 -12.82
C PHE A 222 7.26 -20.98 -11.65
N GLU A 223 8.15 -20.87 -10.66
CA GLU A 223 7.98 -19.96 -9.52
C GLU A 223 8.26 -18.53 -9.97
N ILE A 224 7.28 -17.65 -9.76
CA ILE A 224 7.39 -16.23 -10.12
C ILE A 224 8.00 -15.52 -8.92
N VAL A 225 9.15 -14.89 -9.13
CA VAL A 225 9.79 -14.07 -8.10
C VAL A 225 9.49 -12.59 -8.34
N SER A 226 9.21 -11.85 -7.26
CA SER A 226 8.94 -10.42 -7.37
C SER A 226 10.20 -9.66 -7.82
N PRO A 227 10.17 -8.86 -8.90
CA PRO A 227 11.32 -8.04 -9.29
C PRO A 227 11.60 -6.88 -8.32
N VAL A 228 10.62 -6.51 -7.49
CA VAL A 228 10.63 -5.33 -6.62
C VAL A 228 9.93 -5.64 -5.30
N SER A 229 10.34 -4.96 -4.24
CA SER A 229 9.73 -5.07 -2.92
C SER A 229 8.46 -4.21 -2.85
N GLY A 230 7.41 -4.75 -2.23
CA GLY A 230 6.15 -4.03 -2.13
C GLY A 230 5.04 -4.80 -1.44
N LYS A 231 3.86 -4.20 -1.44
CA LYS A 231 2.61 -4.83 -1.00
C LYS A 231 1.75 -5.16 -2.19
N VAL A 232 1.22 -6.39 -2.26
CA VAL A 232 0.27 -6.79 -3.30
C VAL A 232 -1.03 -6.02 -3.13
N VAL A 233 -1.40 -5.21 -4.12
CA VAL A 233 -2.61 -4.38 -4.08
C VAL A 233 -3.67 -4.82 -5.09
N ALA A 234 -3.27 -5.54 -6.14
CA ALA A 234 -4.19 -6.23 -7.03
C ALA A 234 -3.54 -7.49 -7.63
N VAL A 235 -4.37 -8.43 -8.06
CA VAL A 235 -3.96 -9.60 -8.85
C VAL A 235 -4.82 -9.67 -10.10
N ASN A 236 -4.29 -10.26 -11.16
CA ASN A 236 -5.04 -10.42 -12.40
C ASN A 236 -5.91 -11.67 -12.33
N ASP A 237 -7.12 -11.53 -11.79
CA ASP A 237 -8.07 -12.63 -11.61
C ASP A 237 -8.44 -13.32 -12.93
N GLU A 238 -8.32 -12.62 -14.07
CA GLU A 238 -8.62 -13.21 -15.38
C GLU A 238 -7.67 -14.38 -15.71
N LEU A 239 -6.44 -14.36 -15.19
CA LEU A 239 -5.45 -15.43 -15.42
C LEU A 239 -5.80 -16.73 -14.70
N VAL A 240 -6.63 -16.68 -13.65
CA VAL A 240 -7.11 -17.89 -12.97
C VAL A 240 -8.04 -18.69 -13.90
N SER A 241 -8.87 -18.00 -14.67
CA SER A 241 -9.77 -18.60 -15.65
C SER A 241 -9.18 -18.75 -17.06
N SER A 242 -8.18 -17.94 -17.39
CA SER A 242 -7.58 -17.84 -18.73
C SER A 242 -6.05 -17.66 -18.65
N PRO A 243 -5.30 -18.65 -18.12
CA PRO A 243 -3.86 -18.57 -17.94
C PRO A 243 -3.08 -18.42 -19.26
N GLU A 244 -3.65 -18.87 -20.38
CA GLU A 244 -3.09 -18.74 -21.72
C GLU A 244 -2.89 -17.27 -22.16
N ARG A 245 -3.53 -16.31 -21.49
CA ARG A 245 -3.30 -14.88 -21.75
C ARG A 245 -1.84 -14.46 -21.49
N ILE A 246 -1.12 -15.18 -20.62
CA ILE A 246 0.32 -14.98 -20.41
C ILE A 246 1.11 -15.37 -21.67
N ASN A 247 0.69 -16.40 -22.40
CA ASN A 247 1.28 -16.76 -23.69
C ASN A 247 1.01 -15.70 -24.75
N ASP A 248 -0.23 -15.24 -24.86
CA ASP A 248 -0.63 -14.30 -25.93
C ASP A 248 -0.06 -12.89 -25.73
N ASN A 249 -0.17 -12.35 -24.52
CA ASN A 249 0.13 -10.95 -24.21
C ASN A 249 0.85 -10.81 -22.85
N PRO A 250 2.10 -11.30 -22.72
CA PRO A 250 2.82 -11.37 -21.44
C PRO A 250 3.03 -10.01 -20.77
N TYR A 251 2.99 -8.90 -21.51
CA TYR A 251 3.27 -7.56 -20.99
C TYR A 251 2.01 -6.71 -20.75
N GLU A 252 0.98 -6.82 -21.61
CA GLU A 252 -0.25 -6.03 -21.50
C GLU A 252 -1.32 -6.71 -20.64
N LYS A 253 -1.77 -7.90 -21.05
CA LYS A 253 -2.90 -8.61 -20.40
C LYS A 253 -2.47 -9.75 -19.50
N GLY A 254 -1.22 -10.18 -19.62
CA GLY A 254 -0.57 -11.23 -18.85
C GLY A 254 0.18 -10.72 -17.62
N TRP A 255 -0.07 -9.49 -17.17
CA TRP A 255 0.44 -9.01 -15.89
C TRP A 255 -0.14 -9.86 -14.76
N ILE A 256 0.66 -10.13 -13.74
CA ILE A 256 0.38 -11.11 -12.68
C ILE A 256 -0.20 -10.42 -11.45
N ALA A 257 0.49 -9.37 -10.99
CA ALA A 257 0.10 -8.61 -9.82
C ALA A 257 0.43 -7.12 -10.00
N GLU A 258 -0.26 -6.29 -9.23
CA GLU A 258 0.12 -4.91 -8.99
C GLU A 258 0.65 -4.77 -7.57
N LEU A 259 1.79 -4.11 -7.45
CA LEU A 259 2.47 -3.84 -6.18
C LEU A 259 2.45 -2.34 -5.88
N GLU A 260 2.19 -2.02 -4.62
CA GLU A 260 2.57 -0.74 -4.01
C GLU A 260 4.02 -0.86 -3.53
N LEU A 261 4.92 -0.09 -4.14
CA LEU A 261 6.36 -0.22 -3.97
C LEU A 261 6.79 0.32 -2.59
N THR A 262 7.58 -0.46 -1.87
CA THR A 262 8.07 -0.08 -0.53
C THR A 262 9.55 0.28 -0.51
N ASN A 263 10.35 -0.21 -1.48
CA ASN A 263 11.82 -0.07 -1.45
C ASN A 263 12.47 0.11 -2.84
N PHE A 264 11.74 0.65 -3.82
CA PHE A 264 12.14 0.63 -5.22
C PHE A 264 13.53 1.23 -5.51
N GLU A 265 13.91 2.31 -4.83
CA GLU A 265 15.21 2.96 -5.05
C GLU A 265 16.40 2.01 -4.81
N ASN A 266 16.29 1.13 -3.80
CA ASN A 266 17.31 0.12 -3.52
C ASN A 266 17.17 -1.08 -4.46
N ASP A 267 15.93 -1.54 -4.69
CA ASP A 267 15.66 -2.69 -5.56
C ASP A 267 16.17 -2.46 -6.99
N ARG A 268 16.13 -1.21 -7.47
CA ARG A 268 16.53 -0.82 -8.83
C ARG A 268 17.98 -1.15 -9.15
N GLU A 269 18.87 -1.27 -8.16
CA GLU A 269 20.28 -1.61 -8.37
C GLU A 269 20.46 -3.00 -9.00
N LEU A 270 19.52 -3.91 -8.77
CA LEU A 270 19.55 -5.29 -9.28
C LEU A 270 18.63 -5.49 -10.50
N LEU A 271 18.10 -4.40 -11.05
CA LEU A 271 17.23 -4.41 -12.21
C LEU A 271 17.98 -3.98 -13.48
N LEU A 272 17.52 -4.53 -14.59
CA LEU A 272 18.05 -4.30 -15.92
C LEU A 272 17.08 -3.42 -16.70
N ASP A 273 17.64 -2.50 -17.47
CA ASP A 273 16.89 -1.78 -18.50
C ASP A 273 16.58 -2.70 -19.70
N PHE A 274 15.69 -2.24 -20.58
CA PHE A 274 15.28 -3.02 -21.75
C PHE A 274 16.47 -3.42 -22.64
N LYS A 275 17.48 -2.55 -22.81
CA LYS A 275 18.62 -2.81 -23.69
C LYS A 275 19.49 -3.94 -23.14
N SER A 276 19.76 -3.89 -21.85
CA SER A 276 20.57 -4.88 -21.13
C SER A 276 19.87 -6.22 -21.12
N TYR A 277 18.57 -6.25 -20.78
CA TYR A 277 17.78 -7.47 -20.81
C TYR A 277 17.66 -8.05 -22.23
N PHE A 278 17.45 -7.23 -23.26
CA PHE A 278 17.37 -7.70 -24.64
C PHE A 278 18.64 -8.39 -25.11
N ASN A 279 19.82 -7.93 -24.67
CA ASN A 279 21.09 -8.61 -24.95
C ASN A 279 21.22 -9.94 -24.19
N ILE A 280 20.71 -10.03 -22.96
CA ILE A 280 20.63 -11.29 -22.21
C ILE A 280 19.69 -12.27 -22.92
N LEU A 281 18.49 -11.81 -23.31
CA LEU A 281 17.51 -12.58 -24.05
C LEU A 281 18.13 -13.20 -25.30
N LYS A 282 18.81 -12.41 -26.15
CA LYS A 282 19.47 -12.92 -27.35
C LYS A 282 20.44 -14.05 -27.02
N ARG A 283 21.31 -13.84 -26.02
CA ARG A 283 22.25 -14.87 -25.58
C ARG A 283 21.55 -16.13 -25.09
N LYS A 284 20.48 -15.99 -24.28
CA LYS A 284 19.67 -17.11 -23.80
C LYS A 284 19.04 -17.86 -24.98
N VAL A 285 18.34 -17.16 -25.85
CA VAL A 285 17.68 -17.72 -27.05
C VAL A 285 18.70 -18.40 -27.97
N ASP A 286 19.88 -17.83 -28.19
CA ASP A 286 20.92 -18.42 -29.04
C ASP A 286 21.54 -19.67 -28.43
N SER A 287 21.71 -19.70 -27.11
CA SER A 287 22.28 -20.82 -26.36
C SER A 287 21.28 -21.96 -26.13
N PHE A 288 19.99 -21.63 -26.01
CA PHE A 288 18.92 -22.62 -25.86
C PHE A 288 18.51 -23.18 -27.23
N HIS A 289 18.42 -24.51 -27.30
CA HIS A 289 17.75 -25.21 -28.39
C HIS A 289 16.28 -25.32 -27.97
N VAL A 290 15.45 -24.36 -28.37
CA VAL A 290 13.98 -24.41 -28.22
C VAL A 290 13.39 -25.34 -29.28
#